data_AF-A0A1F9SFQ2-F1
#
_entry.id   AF-A0A1F9SFQ2-F1
#
_cell.length_a   1.000
_cell.length_b   1.000
_cell.length_c   1.000
_cell.angle_alpha   90.00
_cell.angle_beta   90.00
_cell.angle_gamma   90.00
#
_symmetry.space_group_name_H-M   'P 1'
#
loop_
_entity.id
_entity.type
_entity.pdbx_description
1 polymer ?
#
loop_
_entity_poly.entity_id
_entity_poly.type
_entity_poly.pdbx_seq_one_letter_code
_entity_poly.pdbx_strand_id
1 'polypeptide(L)'
;MLKRTRNYRLGIIGGLCAVFFLFAWENVQAVKLGYNIEKLRREIKDLESANTYLKKEIRISLSPEKLEAEAVKLGMVYPEPGAVVMLDGTPAAKTAGRGWLARLFRLNKAS
;
A
#
# COMPACT_ATOMS: atom_id res chain seq x y z
N MET A 1 24.93 -68.91 26.76
CA MET A 1 25.39 -67.50 26.56
C MET A 1 24.80 -66.78 25.34
N LEU A 2 24.22 -67.47 24.33
CA LEU A 2 23.65 -66.82 23.12
C LEU A 2 22.44 -65.88 23.33
N LYS A 3 21.62 -66.07 24.37
CA LYS A 3 20.41 -65.25 24.59
C LYS A 3 20.74 -63.78 24.90
N ARG A 4 21.83 -63.53 25.64
CA ARG A 4 22.24 -62.19 26.07
C ARG A 4 22.75 -61.36 24.89
N THR A 5 23.58 -61.94 24.02
CA THR A 5 24.06 -61.28 22.78
C THR A 5 22.95 -61.00 21.78
N ARG A 6 21.94 -61.89 21.67
CA ARG A 6 20.76 -61.65 20.82
C ARG A 6 19.94 -60.46 21.30
N ASN A 7 19.71 -60.32 22.60
CA ASN A 7 18.95 -59.20 23.16
C ASN A 7 19.66 -57.85 22.94
N TYR A 8 20.99 -57.81 23.06
CA TYR A 8 21.75 -56.60 22.74
C TYR A 8 21.68 -56.23 21.26
N ARG A 9 21.79 -57.20 20.35
CA ARG A 9 21.63 -56.97 18.90
C ARG A 9 20.25 -56.41 18.57
N LEU A 10 19.19 -56.95 19.18
CA LEU A 10 17.83 -56.44 19.01
C LEU A 10 17.68 -55.02 19.58
N GLY A 11 18.30 -54.72 20.72
CA GLY A 11 18.32 -53.37 21.29
C GLY A 11 19.02 -52.35 20.39
N ILE A 12 20.16 -52.72 19.80
CA ILE A 12 20.89 -51.86 18.85
C ILE A 12 20.06 -51.61 17.59
N ILE A 13 19.44 -52.64 17.03
CA ILE A 13 18.57 -52.50 15.86
C ILE A 13 17.37 -51.61 16.18
N GLY A 14 16.72 -51.83 17.33
CA GLY A 14 15.60 -50.99 17.77
C GLY A 14 16.00 -49.53 17.96
N GLY A 15 17.15 -49.27 18.59
CA GLY A 15 17.69 -47.92 18.75
C GLY A 15 17.98 -47.25 17.40
N LEU A 16 18.60 -47.98 16.47
CA LEU A 16 18.88 -47.48 15.13
C LEU A 16 17.59 -47.13 14.37
N CYS A 17 16.58 -48.01 14.43
CA CYS A 17 15.26 -47.76 13.84
C CYS A 17 14.60 -46.50 14.42
N ALA A 18 14.68 -46.30 15.74
CA ALA A 18 14.11 -45.12 16.38
C ALA A 18 14.76 -43.81 15.90
N VAL A 19 16.10 -43.81 15.74
CA VAL A 19 16.84 -42.65 15.20
C VAL A 19 16.42 -42.34 13.77
N PHE A 20 16.33 -43.37 12.90
CA PHE A 20 15.86 -43.17 11.53
C PHE A 20 14.43 -42.64 11.47
N PHE A 21 13.55 -43.13 12.36
CA PHE A 21 12.18 -42.66 12.42
C PHE A 21 12.09 -41.19 12.85
N LEU A 22 12.85 -40.79 13.86
CA LEU A 22 12.92 -39.38 14.29
C LEU A 22 13.45 -38.49 13.16
N PHE A 23 14.49 -38.91 12.46
CA PHE A 23 15.03 -38.16 11.34
C PHE A 23 14.00 -38.00 10.20
N ALA A 24 13.31 -39.08 9.84
CA ALA A 24 12.22 -39.02 8.85
C ALA A 24 11.09 -38.08 9.32
N TRP A 25 10.73 -38.13 10.59
CA TRP A 25 9.70 -37.26 11.18
C TRP A 25 10.09 -35.78 11.13
N GLU A 26 11.33 -35.43 11.47
CA GLU A 26 11.83 -34.06 11.35
C GLU A 26 11.80 -33.56 9.91
N ASN A 27 12.21 -34.40 8.95
CA ASN A 27 12.15 -34.05 7.53
C ASN A 27 10.70 -33.78 7.07
N VAL A 28 9.74 -34.60 7.49
CA VAL A 28 8.31 -34.38 7.18
C VAL A 28 7.82 -33.06 7.77
N GLN A 29 8.19 -32.74 9.00
CA GLN A 29 7.84 -31.46 9.62
C GLN A 29 8.46 -30.26 8.90
N ALA A 30 9.74 -30.35 8.54
CA ALA A 30 10.45 -29.30 7.82
C ALA A 30 9.81 -29.03 6.44
N VAL A 31 9.45 -30.09 5.72
CA VAL A 31 8.74 -29.98 4.44
C VAL A 31 7.37 -29.30 4.61
N LYS A 32 6.59 -29.70 5.63
CA LYS A 32 5.29 -29.08 5.93
C LYS A 32 5.42 -27.59 6.24
N LEU A 33 6.45 -27.21 7.01
CA LEU A 33 6.75 -25.81 7.31
C LEU A 33 7.12 -25.04 6.03
N GLY A 34 7.95 -25.63 5.15
CA GLY A 34 8.30 -25.06 3.86
C GLY A 34 7.09 -24.78 2.98
N TYR A 35 6.13 -25.71 2.91
CA TYR A 35 4.88 -25.50 2.18
C TYR A 35 4.04 -24.36 2.77
N ASN A 36 3.96 -24.26 4.09
CA ASN A 36 3.24 -23.17 4.74
C ASN A 36 3.89 -21.80 4.42
N ILE A 37 5.22 -21.72 4.48
CA ILE A 37 5.95 -20.50 4.13
C ILE A 37 5.69 -20.12 2.67
N GLU A 38 5.78 -21.09 1.75
CA GLU A 38 5.54 -20.84 0.33
C GLU A 38 4.09 -20.43 0.06
N LYS A 39 3.12 -21.01 0.77
CA LYS A 39 1.71 -20.60 0.71
C LYS A 39 1.54 -19.15 1.16
N LEU A 40 2.08 -18.79 2.32
CA LEU A 40 2.02 -17.41 2.84
C LEU A 40 2.71 -16.43 1.89
N ARG A 41 3.85 -16.81 1.32
CA ARG A 41 4.59 -15.97 0.36
C ARG A 41 3.79 -15.69 -0.90
N ARG A 42 3.05 -16.68 -1.39
CA ARG A 42 2.13 -16.52 -2.54
C ARG A 42 0.98 -15.57 -2.19
N GLU A 43 0.37 -15.75 -1.03
CA GLU A 43 -0.72 -14.89 -0.57
C GLU A 43 -0.29 -13.43 -0.45
N ILE A 44 0.90 -13.16 0.11
CA ILE A 44 1.47 -11.79 0.17
C ILE A 44 1.63 -11.22 -1.24
N LYS A 45 2.21 -11.98 -2.16
CA LYS A 45 2.43 -11.54 -3.54
C LYS A 45 1.11 -11.24 -4.26
N ASP A 46 0.11 -12.09 -4.06
CA ASP A 46 -1.21 -11.90 -4.66
C ASP A 46 -1.86 -10.61 -4.12
N LEU A 47 -1.79 -10.37 -2.80
CA LEU A 47 -2.28 -9.15 -2.17
C LEU A 47 -1.55 -7.89 -2.66
N GLU A 48 -0.22 -7.93 -2.79
CA GLU A 48 0.57 -6.82 -3.33
C GLU A 48 0.18 -6.51 -4.78
N SER A 49 -0.04 -7.55 -5.58
CA SER A 49 -0.46 -7.41 -6.98
C SER A 49 -1.86 -6.77 -7.07
N ALA A 50 -2.80 -7.23 -6.24
CA ALA A 50 -4.15 -6.68 -6.16
C ALA A 50 -4.13 -5.22 -5.71
N ASN A 51 -3.33 -4.90 -4.69
CA ASN A 51 -3.17 -3.52 -4.20
C ASN A 51 -2.62 -2.59 -5.29
N THR A 52 -1.60 -3.06 -6.03
CA THR A 52 -1.00 -2.31 -7.12
C THR A 52 -1.99 -2.07 -8.25
N TYR A 53 -2.78 -3.09 -8.60
CA TYR A 53 -3.85 -3.00 -9.59
C TYR A 53 -4.91 -1.97 -9.18
N LEU A 54 -5.44 -2.08 -7.95
CA LEU A 54 -6.45 -1.17 -7.41
C LEU A 54 -5.94 0.28 -7.37
N LYS A 55 -4.69 0.51 -6.95
CA LYS A 55 -4.08 1.85 -7.00
C LYS A 55 -3.98 2.41 -8.41
N LYS A 56 -3.71 1.56 -9.41
CA LYS A 56 -3.72 1.97 -10.81
C LYS A 56 -5.14 2.34 -11.25
N GLU A 57 -6.13 1.53 -10.90
CA GLU A 57 -7.53 1.77 -11.23
C GLU A 57 -8.04 3.06 -10.60
N ILE A 58 -7.74 3.32 -9.32
CA ILE A 58 -8.06 4.58 -8.64
C ILE A 58 -7.46 5.77 -9.39
N ARG A 59 -6.17 5.70 -9.77
CA ARG A 59 -5.51 6.79 -10.51
C ARG A 59 -6.12 7.01 -11.89
N ILE A 60 -6.56 5.94 -12.56
CA ILE A 60 -7.26 6.04 -13.85
C ILE A 60 -8.63 6.66 -13.65
N SER A 61 -9.38 6.25 -12.63
CA SER A 61 -10.72 6.76 -12.34
C SER A 61 -10.69 8.23 -11.90
N LEU A 62 -9.64 8.64 -11.19
CA LEU A 62 -9.39 10.04 -10.81
C LEU A 62 -8.58 10.81 -11.84
N SER A 63 -8.29 10.24 -13.02
CA SER A 63 -7.51 10.97 -14.01
C SER A 63 -8.34 12.16 -14.52
N PRO A 64 -7.72 13.34 -14.71
CA PRO A 64 -8.41 14.52 -15.22
C PRO A 64 -9.17 14.22 -16.51
N GLU A 65 -8.56 13.47 -17.43
CA GLU A 65 -9.17 13.05 -18.70
C GLU A 65 -10.49 12.27 -18.51
N LYS A 66 -10.54 11.33 -17.55
CA LYS A 66 -11.77 10.57 -17.25
C LYS A 66 -12.82 11.44 -16.57
N LEU A 67 -12.39 12.28 -15.63
CA LEU A 67 -13.28 13.20 -14.93
C LEU A 67 -13.89 14.24 -15.89
N GLU A 68 -13.10 14.79 -16.80
CA GLU A 68 -13.54 15.70 -17.86
C GLU A 68 -14.52 15.01 -18.82
N ALA A 69 -14.19 13.80 -19.27
CA ALA A 69 -15.09 13.04 -20.14
C ALA A 69 -16.45 12.76 -19.48
N GLU A 70 -16.47 12.45 -18.19
CA GLU A 70 -17.72 12.26 -17.46
C GLU A 70 -18.45 13.58 -17.17
N ALA A 71 -17.71 14.65 -16.88
CA ALA A 71 -18.26 15.99 -16.69
C ALA A 71 -18.99 16.50 -17.94
N VAL A 72 -18.40 16.28 -19.11
CA VAL A 72 -19.02 16.62 -20.40
C VAL A 72 -20.32 15.85 -20.61
N LYS A 73 -20.37 14.55 -20.29
CA LYS A 73 -21.61 13.75 -20.39
C LYS A 73 -22.70 14.24 -19.44
N LEU A 74 -22.32 14.75 -18.28
CA LEU A 74 -23.23 15.35 -17.30
C LEU A 74 -23.68 16.77 -17.69
N GLY A 75 -23.23 17.29 -18.84
CA GLY A 75 -23.57 18.63 -19.31
C GLY A 75 -22.85 19.75 -18.55
N MET A 76 -21.77 19.42 -17.83
CA MET A 76 -20.95 20.44 -17.17
C MET A 76 -20.12 21.19 -18.20
N VAL A 77 -20.00 22.50 -18.00
CA VAL A 77 -19.24 23.42 -18.87
C VAL A 77 -18.19 24.13 -18.04
N TYR A 78 -17.02 24.39 -18.62
CA TYR A 78 -15.99 25.17 -17.94
C TYR A 78 -16.52 26.58 -17.62
N PRO A 79 -16.33 27.07 -16.38
CA PRO A 79 -16.72 28.42 -16.02
C PRO A 79 -15.84 29.43 -16.76
N GLU A 80 -16.41 30.58 -17.10
CA GLU A 80 -15.62 31.67 -17.68
C GLU A 80 -14.57 32.21 -16.69
N PRO A 81 -13.43 32.73 -17.18
CA PRO A 81 -12.39 33.30 -16.33
C PRO A 81 -12.95 34.39 -15.42
N GLY A 82 -12.92 34.17 -14.10
CA GLY A 82 -13.40 35.13 -13.08
C GLY A 82 -14.81 34.84 -12.52
N ALA A 83 -15.52 33.83 -13.01
CA ALA A 83 -16.84 33.45 -12.50
C ALA A 83 -16.81 32.66 -11.17
N VAL A 84 -15.64 32.16 -10.76
CA VAL A 84 -15.48 31.37 -9.52
C VAL A 84 -15.24 32.30 -8.33
N VAL A 85 -16.21 32.38 -7.42
CA VAL A 85 -16.10 33.13 -6.17
C VAL A 85 -15.99 32.15 -5.00
N MET A 86 -14.85 32.11 -4.32
CA MET A 86 -14.69 31.32 -3.09
C MET A 86 -15.35 32.07 -1.92
N LEU A 87 -16.33 31.44 -1.27
CA LEU A 87 -17.10 32.07 -0.20
C LEU A 87 -16.44 31.94 1.19
N ASP A 88 -15.47 31.04 1.36
CA ASP A 88 -14.79 30.78 2.65
C ASP A 88 -13.27 30.93 2.55
N GLY A 89 -12.83 32.19 2.54
CA GLY A 89 -11.43 32.54 2.72
C GLY A 89 -11.34 34.04 2.91
N THR A 90 -10.83 34.45 4.07
CA THR A 90 -10.45 35.83 4.45
C THR A 90 -10.27 36.71 3.23
N PRO A 91 -11.02 37.85 3.11
CA PRO A 91 -11.06 38.62 1.88
C PRO A 91 -9.64 38.90 1.45
N ALA A 92 -9.24 38.30 0.32
CA ALA A 92 -7.98 38.60 -0.33
C ALA A 92 -8.01 40.11 -0.53
N ALA A 93 -7.28 40.81 0.33
CA ALA A 93 -7.24 42.25 0.36
C ALA A 93 -7.00 42.67 -1.07
N LYS A 94 -8.03 43.30 -1.66
CA LYS A 94 -7.98 43.86 -3.00
C LYS A 94 -6.61 44.49 -3.12
N THR A 95 -5.79 44.00 -4.04
CA THR A 95 -4.47 44.55 -4.34
C THR A 95 -4.70 46.00 -4.76
N ALA A 96 -4.81 46.87 -3.75
CA ALA A 96 -4.95 48.30 -3.89
C ALA A 96 -3.70 48.71 -4.62
N GLY A 97 -3.90 49.27 -5.81
CA GLY A 97 -2.87 49.48 -6.80
C GLY A 97 -1.56 49.93 -6.15
N ARG A 98 -0.53 49.10 -6.35
CA ARG A 98 0.85 49.39 -5.98
C ARG A 98 1.42 50.43 -6.96
N GLY A 99 0.68 51.52 -7.16
CA GLY A 99 1.00 52.61 -8.06
C GLY A 99 1.42 53.84 -7.25
N TRP A 100 2.31 54.63 -7.82
CA TRP A 100 2.86 55.85 -7.24
C TRP A 100 1.79 56.83 -6.71
N LEU A 101 0.56 56.80 -7.25
CA LEU A 101 -0.59 57.60 -6.80
C LEU A 101 -1.01 57.30 -5.35
N ALA A 102 -0.90 56.06 -4.88
CA ALA A 102 -1.26 55.70 -3.52
C ALA A 102 -0.32 56.32 -2.46
N ARG A 103 0.91 56.66 -2.84
CA ARG A 103 1.86 57.39 -1.97
C ARG A 103 1.49 58.87 -1.83
N LEU A 104 0.87 59.45 -2.85
CA LEU A 104 0.52 60.87 -2.89
C LEU A 104 -0.63 61.21 -1.93
N PHE A 105 -1.64 60.33 -1.85
CA PHE A 105 -2.76 60.50 -0.92
C PHE A 105 -2.44 60.16 0.55
N ARG A 106 -1.30 59.52 0.83
CA ARG A 106 -0.91 59.12 2.19
C ARG A 106 -0.19 60.23 2.96
N LEU A 107 0.32 61.25 2.26
CA LEU A 107 1.01 62.41 2.86
C LEU A 107 0.05 63.48 3.41
N ASN A 108 -1.23 63.48 2.98
CA ASN A 108 -2.20 64.50 3.40
C ASN A 108 -2.99 64.13 4.68
N LYS A 109 -2.57 63.09 5.42
CA LYS A 109 -3.27 62.60 6.62
C LYS A 109 -2.40 62.67 7.89
N ALA A 110 -1.49 63.63 7.93
CA ALA A 110 -0.70 63.97 9.11
C ALA A 110 -0.62 65.50 9.26
N SER A 111 -1.75 66.12 9.59
CA SER A 111 -1.83 67.42 10.26
C SER A 111 -3.12 67.47 11.08
#